data_AF-A0A952I8P4-F1
#
_entry.id   AF-A0A952I8P4-F1
#
_cell.length_a   1.000
_cell.length_b   1.000
_cell.length_c   1.000
_cell.angle_alpha   90.00
_cell.angle_beta   90.00
_cell.angle_gamma   90.00
#
_symmetry.space_group_name_H-M   'P 1'
#
loop_
_entity.id
_entity.type
_entity.pdbx_description
1 polymer ?
#
loop_
_entity_poly.entity_id
_entity_poly.type
_entity_poly.pdbx_seq_one_letter_code
_entity_poly.pdbx_strand_id
1 'polypeptide(L)'
;MVIKFLYFLYFNLLIIQAIAQDGQPEARFLKDSVKIGEPVKYVIGFRHDPALEIIFPDSNYNFSPFEYVSKTFFPTSTDENGSYDSVIYELSTFELDRVQYLSIPIEGIKQGENIAFRPGLDSVVLVEVISFIPDSIDQVVKPNTTMAIVDKEFDHFQFWLGVIVGVGIIIIIFLAFGKQFKKSFLLGKLRNQHNRFISKFEDYLKNAQEKSQIEKALVSWKNYSGKLVKLPLASFTSKEIFSNLENDDLFMALKNIDRAIYAGKTENETQQNLAILKDYAIKIYNKKVEEIKNG
;
A
#
# COMPACT_ATOMS: atom_id res chain seq x y z
N MET A 1 48.01 62.68 -65.50
CA MET A 1 46.74 63.26 -64.98
C MET A 1 45.76 62.19 -64.45
N VAL A 2 46.25 61.00 -64.05
CA VAL A 2 45.40 59.86 -63.63
C VAL A 2 45.48 59.60 -62.11
N ILE A 3 46.53 60.11 -61.45
CA ILE A 3 46.80 59.89 -60.01
C ILE A 3 45.93 60.79 -59.10
N LYS A 4 45.38 61.90 -59.62
CA LYS A 4 44.45 62.77 -58.88
C LYS A 4 42.99 62.29 -58.89
N PHE A 5 42.70 61.22 -59.65
CA PHE A 5 41.40 60.55 -59.66
C PHE A 5 41.26 59.52 -58.52
N LEU A 6 42.36 59.09 -57.89
CA LEU A 6 42.35 58.01 -56.90
C LEU A 6 42.10 58.46 -55.45
N TYR A 7 42.42 59.71 -55.08
CA TYR A 7 42.27 60.18 -53.70
C TYR A 7 40.90 60.80 -53.40
N PHE A 8 40.18 61.30 -54.41
CA PHE A 8 38.85 61.89 -54.21
C PHE A 8 37.73 60.83 -54.20
N LEU A 9 37.95 59.69 -54.86
CA LEU A 9 37.04 58.54 -54.83
C LEU A 9 37.22 57.67 -53.56
N TYR A 10 38.37 57.77 -52.88
CA TYR A 10 38.67 57.03 -51.65
C TYR A 10 38.17 57.72 -50.36
N PHE A 11 37.75 59.00 -50.43
CA PHE A 11 37.33 59.75 -49.23
C PHE A 11 35.82 59.76 -48.98
N ASN A 12 35.00 59.32 -49.94
CA ASN A 12 33.55 59.18 -49.75
C ASN A 12 33.10 57.72 -49.64
N LEU A 13 34.05 56.78 -49.52
CA LEU A 13 33.81 55.35 -49.45
C LEU A 13 34.13 54.81 -48.05
N LEU A 14 33.60 55.40 -46.97
CA LEU A 14 33.68 54.82 -45.62
C LEU A 14 32.81 55.55 -44.58
N ILE A 15 31.56 55.87 -44.92
CA ILE A 15 30.52 56.14 -43.91
C ILE A 15 29.24 55.42 -44.33
N ILE A 16 29.35 54.10 -44.46
CA ILE A 16 28.25 53.22 -44.07
C ILE A 16 28.76 52.62 -42.78
N GLN A 17 28.56 53.35 -41.67
CA GLN A 17 28.50 52.68 -40.40
C GLN A 17 27.32 51.73 -40.51
N ALA A 18 27.63 50.44 -40.68
CA ALA A 18 26.74 49.40 -40.24
C ALA A 18 26.46 49.71 -38.77
N ILE A 19 25.34 50.38 -38.51
CA ILE A 19 24.67 50.28 -37.21
C ILE A 19 24.39 48.79 -37.11
N ALA A 20 25.21 48.10 -36.31
CA ALA A 20 24.92 46.77 -35.83
C ALA A 20 23.45 46.80 -35.36
N GLN A 21 22.67 45.77 -35.71
CA GLN A 21 21.31 45.57 -35.19
C GLN A 21 21.36 45.21 -33.68
N ASP A 22 22.20 45.88 -32.90
CA ASP A 22 22.31 45.72 -31.47
C ASP A 22 21.12 46.41 -30.82
N GLY A 23 20.13 45.62 -30.40
CA GLY A 23 19.01 46.10 -29.60
C GLY A 23 17.70 45.33 -29.77
N GLN A 24 17.61 44.34 -30.66
CA GLN A 24 16.42 43.47 -30.76
C GLN A 24 16.77 42.01 -30.51
N PRO A 25 15.91 41.26 -29.82
CA PRO A 25 16.07 39.82 -29.67
C PRO A 25 15.91 39.12 -31.01
N GLU A 26 16.77 38.12 -31.23
CA GLU A 26 16.63 37.19 -32.33
C GLU A 26 15.73 36.04 -31.89
N ALA A 27 14.75 35.70 -32.72
CA ALA A 27 13.90 34.55 -32.45
C ALA A 27 13.63 33.76 -33.73
N ARG A 28 13.59 32.43 -33.60
CA ARG A 28 13.34 31.52 -34.72
C ARG A 28 12.88 30.13 -34.33
N PHE A 29 12.15 29.46 -35.22
CA PHE A 29 11.93 28.02 -35.18
C PHE A 29 13.20 27.25 -35.58
N LEU A 30 13.43 26.09 -34.98
CA LEU A 30 14.54 25.19 -35.34
C LEU A 30 14.20 24.24 -36.49
N LYS A 31 12.95 24.20 -36.91
CA LYS A 31 12.45 23.41 -38.03
C LYS A 31 11.62 24.30 -38.93
N ASP A 32 11.73 24.10 -40.23
CA ASP A 32 10.93 24.82 -41.23
C ASP A 32 9.51 24.23 -41.38
N SER A 33 9.29 23.02 -40.87
CA SER A 33 8.03 22.29 -41.03
C SER A 33 7.67 21.43 -39.82
N VAL A 34 6.36 21.31 -39.55
CA VAL A 34 5.82 20.56 -38.40
C VAL A 34 4.49 19.87 -38.77
N LYS A 35 4.15 18.76 -38.11
CA LYS A 35 2.82 18.14 -38.22
C LYS A 35 1.89 18.68 -37.14
N ILE A 36 0.58 18.56 -37.35
CA ILE A 36 -0.43 18.89 -36.34
C ILE A 36 -0.12 18.15 -35.03
N GLY A 37 0.00 18.89 -33.92
CA GLY A 37 0.32 18.36 -32.60
C GLY A 37 1.76 17.88 -32.39
N GLU A 38 2.65 17.96 -33.39
CA GLU A 38 4.07 17.66 -33.20
C GLU A 38 4.77 18.85 -32.52
N PRO A 39 5.52 18.64 -31.42
CA PRO A 39 6.28 19.72 -30.79
C PRO A 39 7.37 20.29 -31.70
N VAL A 40 7.39 21.62 -31.83
CA VAL A 40 8.42 22.41 -32.50
C VAL A 40 9.16 23.30 -31.50
N LYS A 41 10.48 23.45 -31.71
CA LYS A 41 11.33 24.30 -30.88
C LYS A 41 11.40 25.71 -31.45
N TYR A 42 11.08 26.70 -30.64
CA TYR A 42 11.22 28.12 -30.91
C TYR A 42 12.25 28.72 -29.95
N VAL A 43 13.32 29.29 -30.50
CA VAL A 43 14.46 29.81 -29.73
C VAL A 43 14.40 31.32 -29.72
N ILE A 44 14.67 31.92 -28.56
CA ILE A 44 14.92 33.35 -28.43
C ILE A 44 16.32 33.53 -27.85
N GLY A 45 17.12 34.37 -28.49
CA GLY A 45 18.42 34.82 -28.03
C GLY A 45 18.46 36.34 -27.98
N PHE A 46 18.99 36.91 -26.91
CA PHE A 46 19.10 38.35 -26.78
C PHE A 46 20.46 38.74 -26.21
N ARG A 47 21.18 39.59 -26.95
CA ARG A 47 22.38 40.27 -26.47
C ARG A 47 22.01 41.66 -25.99
N HIS A 48 22.40 41.98 -24.77
CA HIS A 48 21.97 43.21 -24.10
C HIS A 48 23.04 43.78 -23.16
N ASP A 49 22.79 45.02 -22.73
CA ASP A 49 23.55 45.69 -21.66
C ASP A 49 23.51 44.82 -20.38
N PRO A 50 24.65 44.51 -19.74
CA PRO A 50 24.69 43.75 -18.49
C PRO A 50 23.88 44.36 -17.34
N ALA A 51 23.57 45.65 -17.39
CA ALA A 51 22.71 46.32 -16.42
C ALA A 51 21.20 46.11 -16.65
N LEU A 52 20.81 45.43 -17.74
CA LEU A 52 19.44 45.09 -18.08
C LEU A 52 19.14 43.64 -17.66
N GLU A 53 18.11 43.43 -16.86
CA GLU A 53 17.63 42.09 -16.48
C GLU A 53 16.53 41.65 -17.45
N ILE A 54 16.66 40.46 -18.06
CA ILE A 54 15.72 39.97 -19.07
C ILE A 54 14.74 38.97 -18.48
N ILE A 55 13.46 39.20 -18.78
CA ILE A 55 12.36 38.33 -18.41
C ILE A 55 11.73 37.76 -19.67
N PHE A 56 11.82 36.44 -19.78
CA PHE A 56 11.16 35.67 -20.81
C PHE A 56 9.75 35.24 -20.35
N PRO A 57 8.71 35.34 -21.21
CA PRO A 57 7.37 34.92 -20.85
C PRO A 57 7.29 33.49 -20.30
N ASP A 58 6.40 33.27 -19.34
CA ASP A 58 6.15 31.96 -18.73
C ASP A 58 4.96 31.25 -19.40
N SER A 59 4.51 30.14 -18.81
CA SER A 59 3.38 29.36 -19.32
C SER A 59 2.03 30.11 -19.30
N ASN A 60 1.93 31.27 -18.64
CA ASN A 60 0.70 32.07 -18.62
C ASN A 60 0.57 32.99 -19.84
N TYR A 61 1.63 33.12 -20.65
CA TYR A 61 1.59 33.90 -21.88
C TYR A 61 0.76 33.20 -22.96
N ASN A 62 0.12 33.99 -23.83
CA ASN A 62 -0.64 33.46 -24.96
C ASN A 62 0.27 33.24 -26.17
N PHE A 63 0.62 31.98 -26.43
CA PHE A 63 1.47 31.57 -27.55
C PHE A 63 0.69 31.30 -28.86
N SER A 64 -0.61 31.66 -28.92
CA SER A 64 -1.46 31.43 -30.10
C SER A 64 -0.78 31.89 -31.40
N PRO A 65 -0.78 31.06 -32.46
CA PRO A 65 -1.57 29.83 -32.67
C PRO A 65 -0.99 28.54 -32.06
N PHE A 66 -0.02 28.65 -31.16
CA PHE A 66 0.59 27.51 -30.49
C PHE A 66 0.15 27.38 -29.02
N GLU A 67 0.26 26.16 -28.53
CA GLU A 67 0.14 25.80 -27.12
C GLU A 67 1.52 25.55 -26.53
N TYR A 68 1.72 26.05 -25.30
CA TYR A 68 2.93 25.86 -24.53
C TYR A 68 3.09 24.40 -24.09
N VAL A 69 4.24 23.78 -24.39
CA VAL A 69 4.60 22.45 -23.88
C VAL A 69 5.65 22.55 -22.78
N SER A 70 6.78 23.18 -23.08
CA SER A 70 7.90 23.31 -22.13
C SER A 70 8.80 24.50 -22.45
N LYS A 71 9.66 24.87 -21.49
CA LYS A 71 10.65 25.95 -21.61
C LYS A 71 11.97 25.48 -21.00
N THR A 72 13.06 25.69 -21.71
CA THR A 72 14.43 25.46 -21.22
C THR A 72 15.20 26.78 -21.28
N PHE A 73 15.61 27.28 -20.10
CA PHE A 73 16.41 28.49 -19.97
C PHE A 73 17.90 28.15 -19.89
N PHE A 74 18.74 28.96 -20.54
CA PHE A 74 20.19 28.82 -20.50
C PHE A 74 20.80 29.94 -19.65
N PRO A 75 21.78 29.65 -18.78
CA PRO A 75 22.43 30.66 -17.96
C PRO A 75 23.01 31.81 -18.78
N THR A 76 22.92 33.02 -18.25
CA THR A 76 23.50 34.23 -18.84
C THR A 76 25.00 34.06 -19.08
N SER A 77 25.44 34.41 -20.28
CA SER A 77 26.86 34.45 -20.64
C SER A 77 27.26 35.90 -20.89
N THR A 78 28.21 36.42 -20.12
CA THR A 78 28.70 37.81 -20.25
C THR A 78 30.11 37.83 -20.82
N ASP A 79 30.31 38.63 -21.87
CA ASP A 79 31.61 38.89 -22.51
C ASP A 79 31.84 40.41 -22.69
N GLU A 80 32.93 40.79 -23.36
CA GLU A 80 33.27 42.21 -23.63
C GLU A 80 32.21 42.94 -24.48
N ASN A 81 31.35 42.20 -25.17
CA ASN A 81 30.28 42.71 -26.05
C ASN A 81 28.89 42.65 -25.38
N GLY A 82 28.80 42.42 -24.07
CA GLY A 82 27.55 42.43 -23.30
C GLY A 82 27.14 41.08 -22.71
N SER A 83 25.93 41.03 -22.16
CA SER A 83 25.32 39.80 -21.64
C SER A 83 24.45 39.16 -22.71
N TYR A 84 24.44 37.82 -22.75
CA TYR A 84 23.64 37.03 -23.65
C TYR A 84 22.76 36.05 -22.89
N ASP A 85 21.45 36.18 -23.08
CA ASP A 85 20.44 35.31 -22.52
C ASP A 85 19.73 34.54 -23.63
N SER A 86 19.39 33.29 -23.38
CA SER A 86 18.64 32.49 -24.35
C SER A 86 17.69 31.49 -23.72
N VAL A 87 16.63 31.20 -24.46
CA VAL A 87 15.59 30.26 -24.07
C VAL A 87 15.09 29.47 -25.28
N ILE A 88 14.72 28.22 -25.03
CA ILE A 88 14.03 27.37 -26.00
C ILE A 88 12.64 27.07 -25.46
N TYR A 89 11.61 27.42 -26.23
CA TYR A 89 10.24 26.98 -26.04
C TYR A 89 9.96 25.76 -26.89
N GLU A 90 9.34 24.75 -26.31
CA GLU A 90 8.67 23.69 -27.06
C GLU A 90 7.18 24.04 -27.13
N LEU A 91 6.68 24.11 -28.36
CA LEU A 91 5.34 24.59 -28.69
C LEU A 91 4.68 23.58 -29.63
N SER A 92 3.36 23.40 -29.53
CA SER A 92 2.59 22.56 -30.45
C SER A 92 1.42 23.35 -31.03
N THR A 93 1.05 23.13 -32.28
CA THR A 93 -0.11 23.78 -32.90
C THR A 93 -1.13 22.74 -33.36
N PHE A 94 -2.40 23.07 -33.18
CA PHE A 94 -3.54 22.29 -33.67
C PHE A 94 -4.33 23.03 -34.75
N GLU A 95 -3.85 24.21 -35.14
CA GLU A 95 -4.45 25.01 -36.21
C GLU A 95 -4.18 24.37 -37.58
N LEU A 96 -5.13 24.54 -38.49
CA LEU A 96 -5.09 23.94 -39.83
C LEU A 96 -4.46 24.85 -40.89
N ASP A 97 -4.13 26.10 -40.53
CA ASP A 97 -3.47 27.02 -41.43
C ASP A 97 -2.09 26.49 -41.88
N ARG A 98 -1.79 26.64 -43.17
CA ARG A 98 -0.57 26.09 -43.78
C ARG A 98 0.71 26.72 -43.22
N VAL A 99 0.68 27.99 -42.85
CA VAL A 99 1.83 28.71 -42.32
C VAL A 99 1.44 29.31 -40.99
N GLN A 100 2.18 28.94 -39.95
CA GLN A 100 1.97 29.42 -38.60
C GLN A 100 3.03 30.44 -38.25
N TYR A 101 2.62 31.61 -37.78
CA TYR A 101 3.50 32.72 -37.44
C TYR A 101 3.61 32.90 -35.94
N LEU A 102 4.78 33.30 -35.44
CA LEU A 102 5.00 33.55 -34.02
C LEU A 102 6.04 34.67 -33.80
N SER A 103 5.77 35.53 -32.82
CA SER A 103 6.73 36.48 -32.25
C SER A 103 6.41 36.65 -30.77
N ILE A 104 7.31 36.18 -29.91
CA ILE A 104 7.15 36.22 -28.45
C ILE A 104 7.91 37.45 -27.92
N PRO A 105 7.23 38.46 -27.34
CA PRO A 105 7.89 39.60 -26.72
C PRO A 105 8.68 39.17 -25.47
N ILE A 106 9.75 39.88 -25.17
CA ILE A 106 10.50 39.75 -23.90
C ILE A 106 10.53 41.10 -23.20
N GLU A 107 10.64 41.08 -21.87
CA GLU A 107 10.70 42.30 -21.06
C GLU A 107 12.11 42.48 -20.50
N GLY A 108 12.60 43.71 -20.48
CA GLY A 108 13.85 44.08 -19.83
C GLY A 108 13.61 45.07 -18.70
N ILE A 109 14.24 44.87 -17.55
CA ILE A 109 14.14 45.76 -16.39
C ILE A 109 15.45 46.50 -16.21
N LYS A 110 15.40 47.83 -16.23
CA LYS A 110 16.56 48.71 -15.94
C LYS A 110 16.15 49.77 -14.95
N GLN A 111 16.78 49.77 -13.77
CA GLN A 111 16.53 50.78 -12.72
C GLN A 111 15.04 50.93 -12.31
N GLY A 112 14.26 49.85 -12.43
CA GLY A 112 12.82 49.84 -12.09
C GLY A 112 11.88 50.21 -13.24
N GLU A 113 12.40 50.54 -14.42
CA GLU A 113 11.60 50.75 -15.64
C GLU A 113 11.54 49.47 -16.48
N ASN A 114 10.35 49.12 -16.97
CA ASN A 114 10.12 47.98 -17.84
C ASN A 114 10.17 48.42 -19.31
N ILE A 115 11.01 47.75 -20.10
CA ILE A 115 11.18 47.98 -21.53
C ILE A 115 10.77 46.70 -22.26
N ALA A 116 9.78 46.79 -23.16
CA ALA A 116 9.35 45.65 -23.94
C ALA A 116 10.15 45.55 -25.25
N PHE A 117 10.71 44.38 -25.54
CA PHE A 117 11.38 44.05 -26.79
C PHE A 117 10.56 43.04 -27.57
N ARG A 118 10.37 43.28 -28.87
CA ARG A 118 9.66 42.35 -29.75
C ARG A 118 10.62 41.81 -30.80
N PRO A 119 10.87 40.49 -30.85
CA PRO A 119 11.65 39.90 -31.91
C PRO A 119 10.89 39.98 -33.24
N GLY A 120 11.60 39.75 -34.34
CA GLY A 120 10.99 39.57 -35.65
C GLY A 120 9.96 38.44 -35.65
N LEU A 121 9.03 38.51 -36.60
CA LEU A 121 8.05 37.44 -36.84
C LEU A 121 8.76 36.29 -37.56
N ASP A 122 8.64 35.07 -37.02
CA ASP A 122 9.08 33.87 -37.69
C ASP A 122 7.91 32.92 -37.99
N SER A 123 8.12 31.95 -38.87
CA SER A 123 7.09 31.03 -39.32
C SER A 123 7.54 29.59 -39.47
N VAL A 124 6.60 28.66 -39.32
CA VAL A 124 6.79 27.23 -39.61
C VAL A 124 5.65 26.73 -40.49
N VAL A 125 5.95 25.83 -41.42
CA VAL A 125 4.99 25.28 -42.37
C VAL A 125 4.34 24.01 -41.82
N LEU A 126 3.01 23.96 -41.82
CA LEU A 126 2.27 22.77 -41.47
C LEU A 126 2.33 21.74 -42.62
N VAL A 127 2.81 20.54 -42.30
CA VAL A 127 2.80 19.40 -43.23
C VAL A 127 1.50 18.65 -43.03
N GLU A 128 0.62 18.77 -44.01
CA GLU A 128 -0.60 17.99 -44.06
C GLU A 128 -0.24 16.51 -44.28
N VAL A 129 -0.64 15.66 -43.34
CA VAL A 129 -0.38 14.21 -43.39
C VAL A 129 -1.53 13.45 -44.08
N ILE A 130 -2.63 14.15 -44.39
CA ILE A 130 -3.79 13.58 -45.06
C ILE A 130 -3.50 13.54 -46.56
N SER A 131 -3.26 12.33 -47.08
CA SER A 131 -2.91 12.11 -48.50
C SER A 131 -4.13 12.16 -49.43
N PHE A 132 -5.33 12.12 -48.86
CA PHE A 132 -6.60 12.02 -49.59
C PHE A 132 -7.73 12.53 -48.71
N ILE A 133 -8.41 13.60 -49.14
CA ILE A 133 -9.72 13.99 -48.60
C ILE A 133 -10.74 13.39 -49.57
N PRO A 134 -11.56 12.41 -49.14
CA PRO A 134 -12.59 11.81 -49.99
C PRO A 134 -13.71 12.82 -50.22
N ASP A 135 -14.22 12.88 -51.45
CA ASP A 135 -15.39 13.71 -51.78
C ASP A 135 -16.68 13.29 -51.07
N SER A 136 -16.72 12.09 -50.48
CA SER A 136 -17.82 11.63 -49.64
C SER A 136 -17.33 10.70 -48.51
N ILE A 137 -17.89 10.92 -47.30
CA ILE A 137 -17.67 10.12 -46.09
C ILE A 137 -17.97 8.63 -46.32
N ASP A 138 -18.90 8.31 -47.24
CA ASP A 138 -19.29 6.94 -47.57
C ASP A 138 -18.15 6.12 -48.21
N GLN A 139 -17.15 6.78 -48.80
CA GLN A 139 -16.02 6.10 -49.46
C GLN A 139 -14.94 5.62 -48.47
N VAL A 140 -14.88 6.21 -47.27
CA VAL A 140 -13.84 5.90 -46.27
C VAL A 140 -14.40 5.18 -45.05
N VAL A 141 -15.65 5.43 -44.68
CA VAL A 141 -16.24 4.88 -43.46
C VAL A 141 -17.34 3.89 -43.81
N LYS A 142 -17.01 2.60 -43.78
CA LYS A 142 -18.03 1.54 -43.72
C LYS A 142 -18.48 1.39 -42.27
N PRO A 143 -19.79 1.44 -41.96
CA PRO A 143 -20.26 1.21 -40.60
C PRO A 143 -19.86 -0.20 -40.18
N ASN A 144 -19.03 -0.28 -39.14
CA ASN A 144 -18.66 -1.55 -38.53
C ASN A 144 -19.84 -2.03 -37.67
N THR A 145 -20.76 -2.76 -38.28
CA THR A 145 -21.93 -3.36 -37.60
C THR A 145 -21.60 -4.67 -36.91
N THR A 146 -20.33 -5.04 -36.82
CA THR A 146 -19.92 -6.26 -36.15
C THR A 146 -20.09 -6.08 -34.66
N MET A 147 -20.96 -6.89 -34.04
CA MET A 147 -21.12 -6.90 -32.58
C MET A 147 -19.76 -7.21 -31.95
N ALA A 148 -19.18 -6.22 -31.28
CA ALA A 148 -18.01 -6.43 -30.46
C ALA A 148 -18.42 -7.29 -29.27
N ILE A 149 -17.73 -8.40 -29.06
CA ILE A 149 -17.85 -9.18 -27.82
C ILE A 149 -17.17 -8.33 -26.75
N VAL A 150 -17.97 -7.58 -25.99
CA VAL A 150 -17.49 -6.83 -24.83
C VAL A 150 -17.31 -7.83 -23.71
N ASP A 151 -16.10 -7.91 -23.17
CA ASP A 151 -15.83 -8.69 -21.97
C ASP A 151 -16.75 -8.19 -20.87
N LYS A 152 -17.63 -9.09 -20.40
CA LYS A 152 -18.62 -8.75 -19.40
C LYS A 152 -17.90 -8.35 -18.12
N GLU A 153 -17.99 -7.08 -17.75
CA GLU A 153 -17.47 -6.60 -16.48
C GLU A 153 -18.08 -7.41 -15.34
N PHE A 154 -17.27 -7.66 -14.31
CA PHE A 154 -17.68 -8.47 -13.17
C PHE A 154 -18.90 -7.83 -12.49
N ASP A 155 -20.01 -8.58 -12.37
CA ASP A 155 -21.21 -8.10 -11.69
C ASP A 155 -20.97 -8.08 -10.17
N HIS A 156 -20.42 -6.97 -9.69
CA HIS A 156 -20.13 -6.74 -8.28
C HIS A 156 -21.40 -6.85 -7.41
N PHE A 157 -22.57 -6.49 -7.92
CA PHE A 157 -23.81 -6.53 -7.16
C PHE A 157 -24.23 -7.98 -6.87
N GLN A 158 -24.22 -8.84 -7.88
CA GLN A 158 -24.53 -10.26 -7.72
C GLN A 158 -23.53 -10.97 -6.79
N PHE A 159 -22.24 -10.61 -6.90
CA PHE A 159 -21.21 -11.15 -6.02
C PHE A 159 -21.47 -10.79 -4.54
N TRP A 160 -21.68 -9.51 -4.24
CA TRP A 160 -21.93 -9.08 -2.86
C TRP A 160 -23.24 -9.64 -2.30
N LEU A 161 -24.27 -9.77 -3.13
CA LEU A 161 -25.51 -10.45 -2.76
C LEU A 161 -25.24 -11.91 -2.36
N GLY A 162 -24.44 -12.64 -3.14
CA GLY A 162 -24.03 -14.00 -2.83
C GLY A 162 -23.24 -14.11 -1.51
N VAL A 163 -22.33 -13.16 -1.25
CA VAL A 163 -21.57 -13.10 0.01
C VAL A 163 -22.49 -12.90 1.22
N ILE A 164 -23.44 -11.96 1.14
CA ILE A 164 -24.39 -11.69 2.23
C ILE A 164 -25.24 -12.92 2.53
N VAL A 165 -25.77 -13.57 1.49
CA VAL A 165 -26.54 -14.81 1.64
C VAL A 165 -25.70 -15.92 2.26
N GLY A 166 -24.45 -16.09 1.80
CA GLY A 166 -23.52 -17.08 2.33
C GLY A 166 -23.23 -16.88 3.82
N VAL A 167 -22.95 -15.63 4.23
CA VAL A 167 -22.73 -15.28 5.64
C VAL A 167 -23.99 -15.55 6.48
N GLY A 168 -25.17 -15.21 5.96
CA GLY A 168 -26.44 -15.51 6.62
C GLY A 168 -26.63 -16.99 6.90
N ILE A 169 -26.33 -17.85 5.92
CA ILE A 169 -26.41 -19.32 6.07
C ILE A 169 -25.42 -19.81 7.14
N ILE A 170 -24.19 -19.31 7.15
CA ILE A 170 -23.18 -19.68 8.17
C ILE A 170 -23.66 -19.30 9.57
N ILE A 171 -24.25 -18.12 9.74
CA ILE A 171 -24.81 -17.69 11.03
C ILE A 171 -25.95 -18.61 11.47
N ILE A 172 -26.86 -18.96 10.56
CA ILE A 172 -27.98 -19.87 10.85
C ILE A 172 -27.46 -21.26 11.28
N ILE A 173 -26.48 -21.82 10.56
CA ILE A 173 -25.83 -23.09 10.92
C ILE A 173 -25.19 -22.97 12.31
N PHE A 174 -24.48 -21.87 12.59
CA PHE A 174 -23.86 -21.67 13.89
C PHE A 174 -24.87 -21.52 15.02
N LEU A 175 -26.02 -20.89 14.78
CA LEU A 175 -27.11 -20.79 15.77
C LEU A 175 -27.80 -22.14 15.99
N ALA A 176 -28.07 -22.89 14.92
CA ALA A 176 -28.70 -24.19 14.99
C ALA A 176 -27.81 -25.25 15.69
N PHE A 177 -26.51 -25.28 15.37
CA PHE A 177 -25.59 -26.31 15.83
C PHE A 177 -24.62 -25.86 16.94
N GLY A 178 -24.59 -24.56 17.27
CA GLY A 178 -23.60 -24.00 18.21
C GLY A 178 -23.65 -24.61 19.60
N LYS A 179 -24.85 -24.97 20.09
CA LYS A 179 -25.00 -25.65 21.39
C LYS A 179 -24.44 -27.08 21.37
N GLN A 180 -24.71 -27.84 20.31
CA GLN A 180 -24.23 -29.22 20.16
C GLN A 180 -22.71 -29.29 19.96
N PHE A 181 -22.15 -28.34 19.20
CA PHE A 181 -20.71 -28.25 19.00
C PHE A 181 -19.98 -27.90 20.31
N LYS A 182 -20.46 -26.91 21.06
CA LYS A 182 -19.88 -26.54 22.37
C LYS A 182 -19.90 -27.71 23.34
N LYS A 183 -21.01 -28.44 23.42
CA LYS A 183 -21.17 -29.62 24.28
C LYS A 183 -20.20 -30.73 23.90
N SER A 184 -20.12 -31.07 22.61
CA SER A 184 -19.23 -32.11 22.10
C SER A 184 -17.75 -31.75 22.31
N PHE A 185 -17.39 -30.49 22.07
CA PHE A 185 -16.05 -29.98 22.33
C PHE A 185 -15.69 -30.04 23.82
N LEU A 186 -16.59 -29.61 24.70
CA LEU A 186 -16.38 -29.64 26.15
C LEU A 186 -16.22 -31.08 26.66
N LEU A 187 -17.08 -32.00 26.21
CA LEU A 187 -16.98 -33.43 26.54
C LEU A 187 -15.67 -34.04 26.03
N GLY A 188 -15.26 -33.71 24.80
CA GLY A 188 -13.99 -34.15 24.23
C GLY A 188 -12.79 -33.65 25.04
N LYS A 189 -12.78 -32.36 25.41
CA LYS A 189 -11.74 -31.78 26.28
C LYS A 189 -11.70 -32.46 27.65
N LEU A 190 -12.85 -32.69 28.26
CA LEU A 190 -12.97 -33.35 29.57
C LEU A 190 -12.48 -34.80 29.52
N ARG A 191 -12.87 -35.56 28.49
CA ARG A 191 -12.40 -36.93 28.24
C ARG A 191 -10.88 -36.98 28.05
N ASN A 192 -10.32 -36.06 27.24
CA ASN A 192 -8.87 -36.01 27.02
C ASN A 192 -8.11 -35.72 28.33
N GLN A 193 -8.63 -34.82 29.18
CA GLN A 193 -8.04 -34.54 30.49
C GLN A 193 -8.14 -35.75 31.42
N HIS A 194 -9.30 -36.43 31.45
CA HIS A 194 -9.51 -37.63 32.25
C HIS A 194 -8.55 -38.76 31.84
N ASN A 195 -8.45 -39.06 30.54
CA ASN A 195 -7.58 -40.10 30.03
C ASN A 195 -6.10 -39.82 30.36
N ARG A 196 -5.66 -38.56 30.27
CA ARG A 196 -4.30 -38.15 30.66
C ARG A 196 -4.08 -38.32 32.17
N PHE A 197 -5.08 -38.01 32.99
CA PHE A 197 -5.02 -38.21 34.43
C PHE A 197 -4.92 -39.70 34.76
N ILE A 198 -5.84 -40.53 34.24
CA ILE A 198 -5.89 -41.97 34.53
C ILE A 198 -4.58 -42.65 34.12
N SER A 199 -4.09 -42.42 32.90
CA SER A 199 -2.84 -43.02 32.43
C SER A 199 -1.66 -42.68 33.35
N LYS A 200 -1.51 -41.42 33.75
CA LYS A 200 -0.43 -41.02 34.67
C LYS A 200 -0.64 -41.55 36.09
N PHE A 201 -1.90 -41.59 36.55
CA PHE A 201 -2.22 -42.03 37.90
C PHE A 201 -2.02 -43.54 38.07
N GLU A 202 -2.28 -44.32 37.03
CA GLU A 202 -1.94 -45.76 36.99
C GLU A 202 -0.43 -45.99 37.09
N ASP A 203 0.38 -45.17 36.45
CA ASP A 203 1.84 -45.24 36.59
C ASP A 203 2.29 -44.94 38.03
N TYR A 204 1.65 -43.98 38.71
CA TYR A 204 1.92 -43.73 40.13
C TYR A 204 1.47 -44.88 41.03
N LEU A 205 0.34 -45.51 40.70
CA LEU A 205 -0.21 -46.64 41.46
C LEU A 205 0.71 -47.87 41.37
N LYS A 206 1.25 -48.18 40.18
CA LYS A 206 2.23 -49.25 39.97
C LYS A 206 3.50 -49.05 40.79
N ASN A 207 3.96 -47.80 40.92
CA ASN A 207 5.21 -47.46 41.61
C ASN A 207 4.99 -46.91 43.03
N ALA A 208 3.85 -47.21 43.66
CA ALA A 208 3.45 -46.68 44.97
C ALA A 208 4.31 -47.19 46.16
N GLN A 209 5.38 -47.93 45.91
CA GLN A 209 6.40 -48.26 46.92
C GLN A 209 7.34 -47.08 47.17
N GLU A 210 7.50 -46.19 46.18
CA GLU A 210 8.31 -44.99 46.27
C GLU A 210 7.52 -43.82 46.86
N LYS A 211 8.02 -43.24 47.96
CA LYS A 211 7.44 -42.03 48.57
C LYS A 211 7.20 -40.90 47.57
N SER A 212 8.15 -40.66 46.66
CA SER A 212 8.03 -39.61 45.64
C SER A 212 6.81 -39.81 44.71
N GLN A 213 6.47 -41.06 44.40
CA GLN A 213 5.32 -41.37 43.52
C GLN A 213 4.00 -41.19 44.25
N ILE A 214 3.95 -41.52 45.54
CA ILE A 214 2.76 -41.29 46.39
C ILE A 214 2.47 -39.79 46.51
N GLU A 215 3.49 -38.96 46.75
CA GLU A 215 3.36 -37.50 46.80
C GLU A 215 2.87 -36.94 45.45
N LYS A 216 3.47 -37.38 44.34
CA LYS A 216 3.04 -36.99 42.98
C LYS A 216 1.60 -37.42 42.70
N ALA A 217 1.20 -38.62 43.13
CA ALA A 217 -0.17 -39.11 42.99
C ALA A 217 -1.16 -38.22 43.74
N LEU A 218 -0.87 -37.89 45.00
CA LEU A 218 -1.71 -37.04 45.84
C LEU A 218 -1.88 -35.65 45.23
N VAL A 219 -0.79 -35.02 44.80
CA VAL A 219 -0.82 -33.69 44.15
C VAL A 219 -1.58 -33.74 42.83
N SER A 220 -1.35 -34.77 42.01
CA SER A 220 -2.05 -34.96 40.73
C SER A 220 -3.56 -35.12 40.94
N TRP A 221 -3.96 -35.94 41.92
CA TRP A 221 -5.37 -36.14 42.27
C TRP A 221 -6.01 -34.84 42.77
N LYS A 222 -5.37 -34.11 43.69
CA LYS A 222 -5.90 -32.84 44.22
C LYS A 222 -6.14 -31.83 43.09
N ASN A 223 -5.18 -31.70 42.18
CA ASN A 223 -5.28 -30.79 41.03
C ASN A 223 -6.37 -31.21 40.02
N TYR A 224 -6.49 -32.52 39.75
CA TYR A 224 -7.48 -33.02 38.80
C TYR A 224 -8.90 -32.96 39.37
N SER A 225 -9.12 -33.59 40.52
CA SER A 225 -10.42 -33.64 41.20
C SER A 225 -10.89 -32.23 41.56
N GLY A 226 -9.99 -31.35 42.00
CA GLY A 226 -10.30 -29.95 42.33
C GLY A 226 -10.88 -29.17 41.15
N LYS A 227 -10.36 -29.39 39.94
CA LYS A 227 -10.92 -28.77 38.71
C LYS A 227 -12.34 -29.27 38.40
N LEU A 228 -12.63 -30.55 38.68
CA LEU A 228 -13.94 -31.13 38.41
C LEU A 228 -15.01 -30.65 39.40
N VAL A 229 -14.67 -30.60 40.69
CA VAL A 229 -15.58 -30.13 41.75
C VAL A 229 -15.57 -28.61 41.92
N LYS A 230 -14.67 -27.90 41.21
CA LYS A 230 -14.45 -26.45 41.31
C LYS A 230 -14.03 -25.99 42.71
N LEU A 231 -13.20 -26.79 43.39
CA LEU A 231 -12.62 -26.46 44.71
C LEU A 231 -11.09 -26.44 44.62
N PRO A 232 -10.40 -25.57 45.37
CA PRO A 232 -8.93 -25.52 45.39
C PRO A 232 -8.34 -26.64 46.26
N LEU A 233 -8.65 -27.90 45.94
CA LEU A 233 -8.23 -29.07 46.75
C LEU A 233 -6.71 -29.17 46.93
N ALA A 234 -5.92 -28.62 46.00
CA ALA A 234 -4.45 -28.58 46.09
C ALA A 234 -3.95 -27.81 47.32
N SER A 235 -4.72 -26.80 47.76
CA SER A 235 -4.42 -25.99 48.95
C SER A 235 -5.04 -26.58 50.23
N PHE A 236 -5.92 -27.57 50.11
CA PHE A 236 -6.65 -28.12 51.25
C PHE A 236 -5.90 -29.28 51.93
N THR A 237 -6.03 -29.31 53.24
CA THR A 237 -5.70 -30.44 54.10
C THR A 237 -6.76 -31.54 54.00
N SER A 238 -6.41 -32.77 54.38
CA SER A 238 -7.35 -33.91 54.35
C SER A 238 -8.62 -33.66 55.17
N LYS A 239 -8.53 -32.87 56.27
CA LYS A 239 -9.71 -32.45 57.06
C LYS A 239 -10.60 -31.46 56.29
N GLU A 240 -10.02 -30.45 55.65
CA GLU A 240 -10.79 -29.48 54.85
C GLU A 240 -11.44 -30.13 53.62
N ILE A 241 -10.77 -31.13 53.02
CA ILE A 241 -11.34 -31.94 51.93
C ILE A 241 -12.57 -32.70 52.44
N PHE A 242 -12.49 -33.32 53.61
CA PHE A 242 -13.63 -34.01 54.22
C PHE A 242 -14.80 -33.06 54.52
N SER A 243 -14.53 -31.88 55.09
CA SER A 243 -15.57 -30.87 55.37
C SER A 243 -16.32 -30.39 54.13
N ASN A 244 -15.73 -30.49 52.93
CA ASN A 244 -16.37 -30.05 51.68
C ASN A 244 -16.94 -31.20 50.84
N LEU A 245 -16.40 -32.41 50.93
CA LEU A 245 -16.76 -33.55 50.08
C LEU A 245 -17.55 -34.63 50.82
N GLU A 246 -17.59 -34.60 52.16
CA GLU A 246 -18.38 -35.47 53.04
C GLU A 246 -18.29 -36.96 52.65
N ASN A 247 -17.06 -37.45 52.45
CA ASN A 247 -16.81 -38.84 52.05
C ASN A 247 -15.80 -39.50 53.00
N ASP A 248 -16.30 -40.41 53.85
CA ASP A 248 -15.51 -41.07 54.89
C ASP A 248 -14.39 -41.94 54.30
N ASP A 249 -14.69 -42.73 53.25
CA ASP A 249 -13.70 -43.60 52.59
C ASP A 249 -12.53 -42.80 52.01
N LEU A 250 -12.86 -41.68 51.35
CA LEU A 250 -11.87 -40.76 50.79
C LEU A 250 -11.04 -40.10 51.91
N PHE A 251 -11.68 -39.69 53.00
CA PHE A 251 -10.98 -39.08 54.13
C PHE A 251 -10.00 -40.06 54.78
N MET A 252 -10.42 -41.31 54.99
CA MET A 252 -9.56 -42.35 55.55
C MET A 252 -8.40 -42.67 54.60
N ALA A 253 -8.66 -42.77 53.29
CA ALA A 253 -7.62 -42.97 52.29
C ALA A 253 -6.60 -41.83 52.27
N LEU A 254 -7.06 -40.57 52.29
CA LEU A 254 -6.19 -39.38 52.34
C LEU A 254 -5.35 -39.34 53.62
N LYS A 255 -5.95 -39.62 54.78
CA LYS A 255 -5.25 -39.66 56.07
C LYS A 255 -4.18 -40.74 56.10
N ASN A 256 -4.47 -41.91 55.52
CA ASN A 256 -3.51 -43.01 55.43
C ASN A 256 -2.36 -42.68 54.48
N ILE A 257 -2.64 -42.02 53.34
CA ILE A 257 -1.61 -41.54 52.41
C ILE A 257 -0.71 -40.50 53.06
N ASP A 258 -1.28 -39.50 53.74
CA ASP A 258 -0.50 -38.48 54.47
C ASP A 258 0.41 -39.16 55.51
N ARG A 259 -0.14 -40.12 56.27
CA ARG A 259 0.64 -40.89 57.24
C ARG A 259 1.77 -41.69 56.57
N ALA A 260 1.53 -42.32 55.42
CA ALA A 260 2.54 -43.06 54.68
C ALA A 260 3.69 -42.16 54.20
N ILE A 261 3.37 -40.95 53.72
CA ILE A 261 4.34 -39.94 53.29
C ILE A 261 5.22 -39.50 54.47
N TYR A 262 4.64 -39.24 55.66
CA TYR A 262 5.40 -38.78 56.83
C TYR A 262 6.14 -39.89 57.57
N ALA A 263 5.55 -41.08 57.70
CA ALA A 263 6.10 -42.19 58.47
C ALA A 263 7.06 -43.09 57.68
N GLY A 264 7.15 -42.93 56.35
CA GLY A 264 8.08 -43.67 55.49
C GLY A 264 7.77 -45.17 55.36
N LYS A 265 6.60 -45.63 55.79
CA LYS A 265 6.15 -47.02 55.65
C LYS A 265 5.25 -47.14 54.44
N THR A 266 5.75 -47.75 53.36
CA THR A 266 5.02 -48.00 52.12
C THR A 266 4.60 -49.48 52.06
N GLU A 267 3.59 -49.84 52.85
CA GLU A 267 2.98 -51.17 52.79
C GLU A 267 1.87 -51.24 51.71
N ASN A 268 1.44 -52.46 51.37
CA ASN A 268 0.40 -52.76 50.36
C ASN A 268 -0.90 -51.95 50.53
N GLU A 269 -1.19 -51.45 51.73
CA GLU A 269 -2.31 -50.56 52.03
C GLU A 269 -2.26 -49.24 51.23
N THR A 270 -1.07 -48.76 50.86
CA THR A 270 -0.92 -47.47 50.13
C THR A 270 -1.49 -47.54 48.71
N GLN A 271 -1.30 -48.68 48.03
CA GLN A 271 -1.88 -48.90 46.70
C GLN A 271 -3.41 -48.93 46.77
N GLN A 272 -3.98 -49.55 47.81
CA GLN A 272 -5.43 -49.58 48.03
C GLN A 272 -5.98 -48.17 48.29
N ASN A 273 -5.32 -47.39 49.14
CA ASN A 273 -5.74 -46.01 49.41
C ASN A 273 -5.66 -45.13 48.14
N LEU A 274 -4.62 -45.28 47.31
CA LEU A 274 -4.54 -44.58 46.02
C LEU A 274 -5.63 -45.05 45.04
N ALA A 275 -6.01 -46.33 45.06
CA ALA A 275 -7.13 -46.83 44.26
C ALA A 275 -8.45 -46.16 44.64
N ILE A 276 -8.71 -45.95 45.95
CA ILE A 276 -9.90 -45.22 46.42
C ILE A 276 -9.93 -43.78 45.86
N LEU A 277 -8.78 -43.09 45.86
CA LEU A 277 -8.67 -41.75 45.25
C LEU A 277 -8.98 -41.78 43.75
N LYS A 278 -8.47 -42.77 43.03
CA LYS A 278 -8.74 -42.98 41.60
C LYS A 278 -10.23 -43.17 41.34
N ASP A 279 -10.87 -44.05 42.11
CA ASP A 279 -12.28 -44.40 41.94
C ASP A 279 -13.19 -43.20 42.23
N TYR A 280 -12.84 -42.41 43.24
CA TYR A 280 -13.51 -41.14 43.51
C TYR A 280 -13.39 -40.14 42.33
N ALA A 281 -12.20 -40.03 41.73
CA ALA A 281 -11.98 -39.16 40.57
C ALA A 281 -12.78 -39.63 39.34
N ILE A 282 -12.90 -40.94 39.13
CA ILE A 282 -13.76 -41.54 38.08
C ILE A 282 -15.24 -41.23 38.36
N LYS A 283 -15.69 -41.37 39.61
CA LYS A 283 -17.07 -41.06 40.01
C LYS A 283 -17.44 -39.60 39.73
N ILE A 284 -16.58 -38.65 40.10
CA ILE A 284 -16.84 -37.23 39.81
C ILE A 284 -16.80 -36.97 38.30
N TYR A 285 -15.86 -37.56 37.56
CA TYR A 285 -15.80 -37.42 36.11
C TYR A 285 -17.11 -37.87 35.44
N ASN A 286 -17.61 -39.05 35.81
CA ASN A 286 -18.88 -39.58 35.29
C ASN A 286 -20.06 -38.66 35.64
N LYS A 287 -20.14 -38.20 36.89
CA LYS A 287 -21.14 -37.20 37.30
C LYS A 287 -21.06 -35.94 36.45
N LYS A 288 -19.84 -35.46 36.18
CA LYS A 288 -19.63 -34.24 35.38
C LYS A 288 -20.00 -34.42 33.91
N VAL A 289 -19.76 -35.60 33.35
CA VAL A 289 -20.18 -35.98 32.01
C VAL A 289 -21.71 -35.99 31.92
N GLU A 290 -22.39 -36.58 32.90
CA GLU A 290 -23.86 -36.59 32.94
C GLU A 290 -24.46 -35.20 33.12
N GLU A 291 -23.87 -34.33 33.95
CA GLU A 291 -24.26 -32.91 34.06
C GLU A 291 -24.15 -32.18 32.71
N ILE A 292 -23.08 -32.42 31.94
CA ILE A 292 -22.89 -31.80 30.62
C ILE A 292 -23.82 -32.42 29.56
N LYS A 293 -24.16 -33.71 29.69
CA LYS A 293 -25.12 -34.40 28.81
C LYS A 293 -26.57 -34.00 29.06
N ASN A 294 -26.93 -33.69 30.30
CA ASN A 294 -28.31 -33.32 30.66
C ASN A 294 -28.55 -31.81 30.71
N GLY A 295 -27.48 -30.99 30.75
CA GLY A 295 -27.51 -29.55 30.49
C GLY A 295 -27.39 -29.19 29.02
#